data_AF-A0A089K1Z2-F1
#
_entry.id   AF-A0A089K1Z2-F1
#
_cell.length_a   1.000
_cell.length_b   1.000
_cell.length_c   1.000
_cell.angle_alpha   90.00
_cell.angle_beta   90.00
_cell.angle_gamma   90.00
#
_symmetry.space_group_name_H-M   'P 1'
#
loop_
_entity.id
_entity.type
_entity.pdbx_description
1 polymer ?
#
loop_
_entity_poly.entity_id
_entity_poly.type
_entity_poly.pdbx_seq_one_letter_code
_entity_poly.pdbx_strand_id
1 'polypeptide(L)' 'MSNKKSYYAFADPLGTTIEFQATSLQQAMVIKKKKAHELGIPKEAFELTSIRKKPTQST' A
#
# COMPACT_ATOMS: atom_id res chain seq x y z
N MET A 1 19.56 -9.26 -8.31
CA MET A 1 18.14 -9.46 -7.95
C MET A 1 17.41 -8.11 -8.00
N SER A 2 16.64 -7.83 -9.04
CA SER A 2 15.80 -6.62 -9.07
C SER A 2 14.72 -6.75 -8.00
N ASN A 3 14.89 -6.07 -6.87
CA ASN A 3 13.81 -5.88 -5.90
C ASN A 3 12.72 -5.03 -6.55
N LYS A 4 11.84 -5.66 -7.33
CA LYS A 4 10.68 -5.04 -7.99
C LYS A 4 9.64 -4.68 -6.92
N LYS A 5 9.89 -3.58 -6.22
CA LYS A 5 8.92 -2.97 -5.33
C LYS A 5 7.80 -2.34 -6.18
N SER A 6 6.56 -2.59 -5.78
CA SER A 6 5.37 -1.93 -6.30
C SER A 6 4.84 -0.98 -5.24
N TYR A 7 4.28 0.14 -5.66
CA TYR A 7 3.51 1.03 -4.82
C TYR A 7 2.12 0.47 -4.66
N TYR A 8 1.67 0.38 -3.41
CA TYR A 8 0.31 0.01 -3.04
C TYR A 8 -0.32 1.21 -2.35
N ALA A 9 -1.45 1.65 -2.85
CA ALA A 9 -2.26 2.69 -2.25
C ALA A 9 -3.51 2.06 -1.63
N PHE A 10 -3.77 2.41 -0.38
CA PHE A 10 -4.98 2.04 0.32
C PHE A 10 -5.69 3.32 0.73
N ALA A 11 -7.00 3.38 0.52
CA ALA A 11 -7.82 4.51 0.96
C ALA A 11 -8.89 4.03 1.92
N ASP A 12 -9.24 4.86 2.88
CA ASP A 12 -10.41 4.63 3.73
C ASP A 12 -11.61 5.46 3.25
N PRO A 13 -12.86 5.08 3.59
CA PRO A 13 -14.09 5.79 3.24
C PRO A 13 -14.12 7.26 3.68
N LEU A 14 -13.35 7.64 4.69
CA LEU A 14 -13.25 9.01 5.19
C LEU A 14 -12.30 9.87 4.34
N GLY A 15 -11.63 9.28 3.34
CA GLY A 15 -10.78 9.98 2.38
C GLY A 15 -9.28 9.98 2.71
N THR A 16 -8.83 9.28 3.76
CA THR A 16 -7.41 9.11 4.06
C THR A 16 -6.81 8.08 3.11
N THR A 17 -5.79 8.49 2.37
CA THR A 17 -5.03 7.58 1.49
C THR A 17 -3.63 7.35 2.05
N ILE A 18 -3.27 6.09 2.22
CA ILE A 18 -1.91 5.65 2.59
C ILE A 18 -1.27 4.94 1.41
N GLU A 19 -0.15 5.47 0.93
CA GLU A 19 0.67 4.84 -0.12
C GLU A 19 2.01 4.38 0.46
N PHE A 20 2.46 3.18 0.05
CA PHE A 20 3.78 2.67 0.40
C PHE A 20 4.27 1.61 -0.60
N GLN A 21 5.58 1.38 -0.60
CA GLN A 21 6.20 0.38 -1.46
C GLN A 21 6.29 -0.98 -0.75
N ALA A 22 5.90 -2.04 -1.45
CA ALA A 22 6.09 -3.43 -1.00
C ALA A 22 6.53 -4.33 -2.16
N THR A 23 7.18 -5.45 -1.86
CA THR A 23 7.55 -6.43 -2.91
C THR A 23 6.39 -7.37 -3.25
N SER A 24 5.42 -7.53 -2.34
CA SER A 24 4.25 -8.38 -2.52
C SER A 24 3.00 -7.78 -1.86
N LEU A 25 1.83 -8.23 -2.30
CA LEU A 25 0.55 -7.85 -1.70
C LEU A 25 0.48 -8.26 -0.22
N GLN A 26 1.05 -9.41 0.15
CA GLN A 26 1.08 -9.87 1.53
C GLN A 26 1.91 -8.93 2.42
N GLN A 27 3.09 -8.49 1.96
CA GLN A 27 3.84 -7.46 2.67
C GLN A 27 3.05 -6.15 2.75
N ALA A 28 2.35 -5.79 1.67
CA ALA A 28 1.55 -4.59 1.66
C ALA A 28 0.42 -4.63 2.72
N MET A 29 -0.28 -5.76 2.86
CA MET A 29 -1.30 -5.95 3.88
C MET A 29 -0.73 -5.88 5.30
N VAL A 30 0.48 -6.39 5.54
CA VAL A 30 1.16 -6.29 6.84
C VAL A 30 1.49 -4.83 7.18
N ILE A 31 2.04 -4.08 6.21
CA ILE A 31 2.35 -2.65 6.38
C ILE A 31 1.07 -1.85 6.62
N LYS A 32 0.02 -2.09 5.82
CA LYS A 32 -1.32 -1.52 5.99
C LYS A 32 -1.85 -1.76 7.40
N LYS A 33 -1.79 -3.01 7.90
CA LYS A 33 -2.28 -3.38 9.24
C LYS A 33 -1.52 -2.63 10.35
N LYS A 34 -0.20 -2.50 10.22
CA LYS A 34 0.62 -1.73 11.17
C LYS A 34 0.27 -0.24 11.15
N LYS A 35 0.22 0.38 9.95
CA LYS A 35 -0.17 1.78 9.82
C LYS A 35 -1.58 2.07 10.34
N ALA A 36 -2.54 1.20 10.03
CA ALA A 36 -3.90 1.34 10.53
C ALA A 36 -3.94 1.29 12.07
N HIS A 37 -3.19 0.38 12.69
CA HIS A 37 -3.06 0.29 14.14
C HIS A 37 -2.39 1.53 14.76
N GLU A 38 -1.32 2.05 14.15
CA GLU A 38 -0.65 3.29 14.61
C GLU A 38 -1.56 4.52 14.53
N LEU A 39 -2.42 4.57 13.52
CA LEU A 39 -3.39 5.66 13.33
C LEU A 39 -4.66 5.47 14.18
N GLY A 40 -4.82 4.35 14.88
CA GLY A 40 -6.05 4.01 15.60
C GLY A 40 -7.25 3.75 14.68
N ILE A 41 -7.02 3.50 13.39
CA ILE A 41 -8.05 3.28 12.38
C ILE A 41 -8.24 1.78 12.16
N PRO A 42 -9.47 1.27 12.04
CA PRO A 42 -9.70 -0.13 11.71
C PRO A 42 -9.09 -0.49 10.35
N LYS A 43 -8.28 -1.55 10.32
CA LYS A 43 -7.64 -2.07 9.09
C LYS A 43 -8.62 -2.43 7.97
N GLU A 44 -9.88 -2.69 8.33
CA GLU A 44 -11.00 -2.99 7.43
C GLU A 44 -11.54 -1.75 6.73
N ALA A 45 -11.36 -0.57 7.32
CA ALA A 45 -11.75 0.68 6.69
C ALA A 45 -10.86 0.98 5.48
N PHE A 46 -9.58 0.62 5.51
CA PHE A 46 -8.72 0.81 4.35
C PHE A 46 -9.00 -0.25 3.28
N GLU A 47 -9.25 0.14 2.04
CA GLU A 47 -9.35 -0.75 0.88
C GLU A 47 -8.23 -0.47 -0.11
N LEU A 48 -7.78 -1.50 -0.84
CA LEU A 48 -6.71 -1.33 -1.83
C LEU A 48 -7.28 -0.62 -3.06
N THR A 49 -6.84 0.61 -3.33
CA THR A 49 -7.36 1.43 -4.42
C THR A 49 -6.47 1.41 -5.66
N SER A 50 -5.17 1.21 -5.49
CA SER A 50 -4.23 1.22 -6.63
C SER A 50 -2.98 0.40 -6.34
N ILE A 51 -2.53 -0.32 -7.37
CA ILE A 51 -1.24 -1.01 -7.39
C ILE A 51 -0.46 -0.48 -8.58
N ARG A 52 0.61 0.26 -8.32
CA ARG A 52 1.49 0.80 -9.36
C ARG A 52 2.86 0.17 -9.27
N LYS A 53 3.25 -0.55 -10.32
CA LYS A 53 4.66 -0.89 -10.50
C LYS A 53 5.38 0.41 -10.84
N LYS A 54 6.55 0.64 -10.22
CA LYS A 54 7.42 1.74 -10.67
C LYS A 54 7.60 1.55 -12.18
N PRO A 55 7.28 2.53 -13.03
CA PRO A 55 7.59 2.40 -14.44
C PRO A 55 9.09 2.18 -14.50
N THR A 56 9.51 1.00 -14.95
CA THR A 56 10.87 0.83 -15.43
C THR A 56 10.95 1.80 -16.58
N GLN A 57 11.62 2.93 -16.35
CA GLN A 57 11.95 3.91 -17.37
C GLN A 57 12.60 3.11 -18.51
N SER A 58 11.82 2.89 -19.56
CA SER A 58 12.25 2.24 -20.79
C SER A 58 11.99 3.24 -21.89
N THR A 59 12.79 4.31 -21.89
CA THR A 59 13.37 4.93 -23.09
C THR A 59 14.43 5.93 -22.66
#